data_AF-A0A2K8U2F4-F1
#
_entry.id   AF-A0A2K8U2F4-F1
#
_cell.length_a   1.000
_cell.length_b   1.000
_cell.length_c   1.000
_cell.angle_alpha   90.00
_cell.angle_beta   90.00
_cell.angle_gamma   90.00
#
_symmetry.space_group_name_H-M   'P 1'
#
loop_
_entity.id
_entity.type
_entity.pdbx_description
1 polymer ?
#
loop_
_entity_poly.entity_id
_entity_poly.type
_entity_poly.pdbx_seq_one_letter_code
_entity_poly.pdbx_strand_id
1 'polypeptide(L)'
;MPIRPPRFRLAAALCLAVALGAPVTASGSDSQSGSGPIMEPLWELGLFNFVADLPHYPGSDESRVYAFPTPFLTYRGKYLRAGREGVRGIFYQGPQIETSISLSGNPPVDEDNEARAGMPGLDAIGELGPSIKWYFLGRDPVDRVYLQAAARAAAAIDFASGLQVRYQGVAGSLNAVYYNRSSLRDQRIKFQFGLGLHAGDRVYNGYFYDVAPAYATATRPAYHAAGGYSGASLSFSIQYDMTPRVSFGFYSRWDNLSGTAFADSPLVKQENNFVVGAVLILRPLRSATLVSSEAFD
;
A
#
# COMPACT_ATOMS: atom_id res chain seq x y z
N MET A 1 36.84 -0.13 22.52
CA MET A 1 35.97 -0.46 21.37
C MET A 1 35.04 0.72 21.14
N PRO A 2 35.19 1.51 20.07
CA PRO A 2 34.27 2.61 19.81
C PRO A 2 32.99 2.06 19.18
N ILE A 3 31.86 2.31 19.84
CA ILE A 3 30.51 2.04 19.35
C ILE A 3 30.27 3.00 18.18
N ARG A 4 30.23 2.47 16.95
CA ARG A 4 29.85 3.26 15.77
C ARG A 4 28.36 3.61 15.88
N PRO A 5 27.96 4.88 15.68
CA PRO A 5 26.55 5.24 15.64
C PRO A 5 25.86 4.61 14.43
N PRO A 6 24.56 4.29 14.53
CA PRO A 6 23.79 3.78 13.40
C PRO A 6 23.76 4.86 12.30
N ARG A 7 24.22 4.48 11.10
CA ARG A 7 24.12 5.33 9.92
C ARG A 7 22.66 5.31 9.48
N PHE A 8 21.89 6.31 9.89
CA PHE A 8 20.60 6.62 9.29
C PHE A 8 20.83 6.96 7.81
N ARG A 9 20.68 5.97 6.92
CA ARG A 9 20.54 6.24 5.49
C ARG A 9 19.10 6.67 5.28
N LEU A 10 18.90 7.96 4.99
CA LEU A 10 17.63 8.47 4.50
C LEU A 10 17.32 7.76 3.17
N ALA A 11 16.47 6.74 3.20
CA ALA A 11 15.80 6.26 2.01
C ALA A 11 14.77 7.32 1.63
N ALA A 12 15.11 8.15 0.64
CA ALA A 12 14.23 9.17 0.11
C ALA A 12 13.03 8.49 -0.59
N ALA A 13 11.89 8.39 0.11
CA ALA A 13 10.64 8.05 -0.53
C ALA A 13 10.25 9.20 -1.48
N LEU A 14 10.16 8.90 -2.77
CA LEU A 14 9.85 9.85 -3.84
C LEU A 14 8.45 10.44 -3.64
N CYS A 15 8.36 11.61 -3.00
CA CYS A 15 7.17 12.46 -3.05
C CYS A 15 7.26 13.33 -4.30
N LEU A 16 6.63 12.90 -5.40
CA LEU A 16 6.44 13.78 -6.56
C LEU A 16 5.34 14.81 -6.21
N ALA A 17 5.75 15.89 -5.55
CA ALA A 17 4.89 17.03 -5.27
C ALA A 17 4.83 17.94 -6.50
N VAL A 18 3.72 17.92 -7.24
CA VAL A 18 3.39 19.00 -8.18
C VAL A 18 2.72 20.11 -7.37
N ALA A 19 3.49 21.16 -7.10
CA ALA A 19 3.01 22.38 -6.48
C ALA A 19 2.32 23.28 -7.52
N LEU A 20 1.14 23.82 -7.18
CA LEU A 20 0.65 25.14 -7.64
C LEU A 20 -0.68 25.48 -6.95
N GLY A 21 -0.73 26.66 -6.29
CA GLY A 21 -1.98 27.36 -5.96
C GLY A 21 -2.16 27.74 -4.48
N ALA A 22 -2.29 29.04 -4.23
CA ALA A 22 -2.34 29.73 -2.92
C ALA A 22 -3.46 29.26 -1.94
N PRO A 23 -3.29 29.44 -0.62
CA PRO A 23 -4.31 29.09 0.36
C PRO A 23 -5.44 30.14 0.37
N VAL A 24 -6.64 29.74 -0.06
CA VAL A 24 -7.87 30.48 0.26
C VAL A 24 -8.42 29.90 1.56
N THR A 25 -8.37 30.69 2.63
CA THR A 25 -9.03 30.38 3.89
C THR A 25 -10.53 30.58 3.74
N ALA A 26 -11.30 29.49 3.67
CA ALA A 26 -12.74 29.54 3.84
C ALA A 26 -13.14 28.78 5.12
N SER A 27 -13.56 29.53 6.13
CA SER A 27 -14.32 29.03 7.26
C SER A 27 -15.71 28.66 6.78
N GLY A 28 -16.12 27.42 7.01
CA GLY A 28 -17.45 26.92 6.70
C GLY A 28 -17.81 25.81 7.68
N SER A 29 -18.66 26.17 8.63
CA SER A 29 -19.41 25.27 9.51
C SER A 29 -20.41 24.49 8.66
N ASP A 30 -20.41 23.16 8.73
CA ASP A 30 -21.52 22.37 8.21
C ASP A 30 -21.95 21.31 9.22
N SER A 31 -23.08 21.61 9.86
CA SER A 31 -24.01 20.61 10.35
C SER A 31 -24.90 20.20 9.18
N GLN A 32 -24.76 18.97 8.67
CA GLN A 32 -25.81 18.37 7.83
C GLN A 32 -26.05 16.90 8.22
N SER A 33 -27.13 16.73 8.99
CA SER A 33 -27.90 15.50 9.04
C SER A 33 -28.84 15.49 7.82
N GLY A 34 -28.73 14.47 6.97
CA GLY A 34 -29.51 14.34 5.76
C GLY A 34 -28.98 13.19 4.88
N SER A 35 -29.89 12.36 4.38
CA SER A 35 -29.67 11.26 3.44
C SER A 35 -29.35 11.78 2.02
N GLY A 36 -28.44 12.74 1.91
CA GLY A 36 -27.90 13.23 0.65
C GLY A 36 -26.52 12.62 0.36
N PRO A 37 -26.02 12.77 -0.87
CA PRO A 37 -24.68 12.33 -1.24
C PRO A 37 -23.62 12.86 -0.28
N ILE A 38 -22.68 12.01 0.13
CA ILE A 38 -21.55 12.44 0.96
C ILE A 38 -20.63 13.28 0.09
N MET A 39 -20.68 14.60 0.27
CA MET A 39 -19.82 15.56 -0.41
C MET A 39 -18.46 15.63 0.30
N GLU A 40 -17.38 15.43 -0.45
CA GLU A 40 -16.00 15.53 0.04
C GLU A 40 -15.20 16.55 -0.77
N PRO A 41 -14.18 17.19 -0.18
CA PRO A 41 -13.27 18.02 -0.95
C PRO A 41 -12.61 17.22 -2.09
N LEU A 42 -12.62 17.79 -3.30
CA LEU A 42 -11.92 17.25 -4.47
C LEU A 42 -10.46 16.91 -4.14
N TRP A 43 -9.79 17.75 -3.38
CA TRP A 43 -8.45 17.45 -2.88
C TRP A 43 -8.26 17.82 -1.42
N GLU A 44 -7.41 17.07 -0.74
CA GLU A 44 -6.97 17.31 0.63
C GLU A 44 -5.46 17.08 0.70
N LEU A 45 -4.72 18.08 1.17
CA LEU A 45 -3.29 17.98 1.40
C LEU A 45 -3.05 17.97 2.90
N GLY A 46 -2.22 17.04 3.35
CA GLY A 46 -1.96 16.89 4.76
C GLY A 46 -0.67 16.19 5.10
N LEU A 47 -0.50 16.01 6.39
CA LEU A 47 0.59 15.23 6.97
C LEU A 47 -0.03 14.06 7.71
N PHE A 48 0.55 12.87 7.53
CA PHE A 48 0.27 11.78 8.43
C PHE A 48 1.55 11.31 9.11
N ASN A 49 1.46 10.99 10.40
CA ASN A 49 2.51 10.22 11.06
C ASN A 49 2.12 8.76 10.93
N PHE A 50 2.90 7.99 10.17
CA PHE A 50 2.70 6.56 10.05
C PHE A 50 3.74 5.87 10.89
N VAL A 51 3.27 5.07 11.83
CA VAL A 51 4.09 4.13 12.58
C VAL A 51 3.61 2.76 12.16
N ALA A 52 4.46 1.97 11.51
CA ALA A 52 4.14 0.59 11.21
C ALA A 52 5.34 -0.32 11.37
N ASP A 53 5.08 -1.51 11.88
CA ASP A 53 6.03 -2.61 11.89
C ASP A 53 5.87 -3.39 10.59
N LEU A 54 6.91 -3.39 9.77
CA LEU A 54 6.93 -4.01 8.46
C LEU A 54 8.02 -5.08 8.44
N PRO A 55 7.69 -6.35 8.10
CA PRO A 55 8.72 -7.35 7.88
C PRO A 55 9.65 -6.87 6.75
N HIS A 56 10.93 -7.22 6.82
CA HIS A 56 11.90 -6.84 5.78
C HIS A 56 11.41 -7.27 4.40
N TYR A 57 10.89 -8.48 4.29
CA TYR A 57 10.19 -8.99 3.10
C TYR A 57 9.17 -10.03 3.55
N PRO A 58 8.20 -10.43 2.70
CA PRO A 58 7.24 -11.45 3.09
C PRO A 58 7.98 -12.75 3.45
N GLY A 59 7.71 -13.28 4.64
CA GLY A 59 8.32 -14.48 5.17
C GLY A 59 9.56 -14.25 6.03
N SER A 60 10.02 -13.01 6.17
CA SER A 60 11.09 -12.66 7.10
C SER A 60 10.60 -12.74 8.56
N ASP A 61 11.47 -13.22 9.43
CA ASP A 61 11.35 -13.17 10.90
C ASP A 61 11.93 -11.89 11.51
N GLU A 62 12.47 -11.01 10.67
CA GLU A 62 12.94 -9.69 11.04
C GLU A 62 12.03 -8.62 10.45
N SER A 63 11.81 -7.59 11.25
CA SER A 63 10.96 -6.46 10.90
C SER A 63 11.60 -5.15 11.32
N ARG A 64 11.13 -4.06 10.71
CA ARG A 64 11.55 -2.72 11.05
C ARG A 64 10.32 -1.85 11.29
N VAL A 65 10.37 -1.11 12.39
CA VAL A 65 9.40 -0.05 12.66
C VAL A 65 9.77 1.17 11.85
N TYR A 66 8.88 1.55 10.94
CA TYR A 66 8.95 2.78 10.18
C TYR A 66 8.09 3.84 10.87
N ALA A 67 8.72 4.94 11.28
CA ALA A 67 8.06 6.07 11.92
C ALA A 67 8.55 7.38 11.30
N PHE A 68 7.82 7.92 10.33
CA PHE A 68 8.15 9.21 9.74
C PHE A 68 6.90 10.03 9.41
N PRO A 69 6.96 11.36 9.53
CA PRO A 69 5.92 12.24 9.03
C PRO A 69 5.93 12.21 7.50
N THR A 70 4.83 11.76 6.91
CA THR A 70 4.70 11.62 5.46
C THR A 70 3.64 12.60 4.96
N PRO A 71 3.98 13.50 4.02
CA PRO A 71 2.97 14.31 3.36
C PRO A 71 2.08 13.41 2.51
N PHE A 72 0.79 13.73 2.44
CA PHE A 72 -0.14 12.99 1.59
C PHE A 72 -1.10 13.92 0.87
N LEU A 73 -1.45 13.53 -0.36
CA LEU A 73 -2.47 14.17 -1.17
C LEU A 73 -3.59 13.16 -1.39
N THR A 74 -4.79 13.50 -0.96
CA THR A 74 -6.00 12.83 -1.44
C THR A 74 -6.54 13.64 -2.61
N TYR A 75 -6.78 12.99 -3.74
CA TYR A 75 -7.37 13.58 -4.94
C TYR A 75 -8.50 12.69 -5.43
N ARG A 76 -9.69 13.28 -5.61
CA ARG A 76 -10.95 12.59 -5.92
C ARG A 76 -11.46 12.97 -7.31
N GLY A 77 -10.60 12.93 -8.31
CA GLY A 77 -10.96 13.22 -9.70
C GLY A 77 -11.74 12.09 -10.39
N LYS A 78 -12.26 12.42 -11.59
CA LYS A 78 -12.92 11.47 -12.50
C LYS A 78 -11.92 10.44 -13.07
N TYR A 79 -10.82 10.93 -13.63
CA TYR A 79 -9.83 10.11 -14.35
C TYR A 79 -8.59 9.77 -13.53
N LEU A 80 -8.34 10.50 -12.45
CA LEU A 80 -7.21 10.27 -11.56
C LEU A 80 -7.70 10.33 -10.12
N ARG A 81 -7.32 9.34 -9.33
CA ARG A 81 -7.56 9.32 -7.90
C ARG A 81 -6.27 9.02 -7.17
N ALA A 82 -6.00 9.77 -6.12
CA ALA A 82 -4.88 9.54 -5.21
C ALA A 82 -5.42 9.49 -3.79
N GLY A 83 -4.87 8.61 -2.98
CA GLY A 83 -5.21 8.50 -1.57
C GLY A 83 -4.29 7.52 -0.88
N ARG A 84 -4.66 7.08 0.32
CA ARG A 84 -3.84 6.16 1.12
C ARG A 84 -3.64 4.78 0.48
N GLU A 85 -4.57 4.36 -0.37
CA GLU A 85 -4.50 3.09 -1.10
C GLU A 85 -3.63 3.17 -2.36
N GLY A 86 -2.98 4.32 -2.60
CA GLY A 86 -2.15 4.58 -3.77
C GLY A 86 -2.79 5.50 -4.80
N VAL A 87 -2.10 5.63 -5.93
CA VAL A 87 -2.50 6.44 -7.08
C VAL A 87 -3.10 5.52 -8.15
N ARG A 88 -4.25 5.92 -8.70
CA ARG A 88 -4.98 5.16 -9.71
C ARG A 88 -5.46 6.06 -10.85
N GLY A 89 -5.11 5.72 -12.08
CA GLY A 89 -5.66 6.34 -13.29
C GLY A 89 -6.85 5.51 -13.78
N ILE A 90 -8.05 6.09 -13.81
CA ILE A 90 -9.30 5.42 -14.19
C ILE A 90 -9.52 5.61 -15.69
N PHE A 91 -9.64 4.51 -16.44
CA PHE A 91 -9.91 4.53 -17.88
C PHE A 91 -11.39 4.33 -18.17
N TYR A 92 -12.04 3.48 -17.40
CA TYR A 92 -13.46 3.18 -17.54
C TYR A 92 -14.09 3.02 -16.17
N GLN A 93 -15.28 3.61 -16.02
CA GLN A 93 -16.08 3.50 -14.82
C GLN A 93 -17.53 3.29 -15.23
N GLY A 94 -18.06 2.10 -14.96
CA GLY A 94 -19.47 1.77 -15.13
C GLY A 94 -20.14 1.40 -13.80
N PRO A 95 -21.41 0.96 -13.85
CA PRO A 95 -22.18 0.61 -12.65
C PRO A 95 -21.61 -0.57 -11.85
N GLN A 96 -20.94 -1.51 -12.53
CA GLN A 96 -20.41 -2.73 -11.93
C GLN A 96 -18.91 -2.92 -12.14
N ILE A 97 -18.30 -2.23 -13.10
CA ILE A 97 -16.89 -2.44 -13.47
C ILE A 97 -16.15 -1.10 -13.43
N GLU A 98 -14.97 -1.08 -12.82
CA GLU A 98 -14.02 0.02 -12.89
C GLU A 98 -12.67 -0.53 -13.34
N THR A 99 -12.11 0.02 -14.42
CA THR A 99 -10.76 -0.34 -14.87
C THR A 99 -9.82 0.83 -14.63
N SER A 100 -8.65 0.52 -14.09
CA SER A 100 -7.66 1.53 -13.73
C SER A 100 -6.23 1.00 -13.84
N ILE A 101 -5.26 1.88 -14.02
CA ILE A 101 -3.84 1.58 -13.76
C ILE A 101 -3.61 1.87 -12.29
N SER A 102 -3.02 0.90 -11.60
CA SER A 102 -2.67 0.99 -10.17
C SER A 102 -1.17 0.98 -9.98
N LEU A 103 -0.71 1.74 -8.98
CA LEU A 103 0.68 1.83 -8.54
C LEU A 103 0.80 1.30 -7.10
N SER A 104 1.78 0.42 -6.85
CA SER A 104 2.18 -0.08 -5.53
C SER A 104 3.71 0.00 -5.36
N GLY A 105 4.21 -0.23 -4.15
CA GLY A 105 5.64 -0.37 -3.93
C GLY A 105 5.99 -0.88 -2.52
N ASN A 106 7.21 -1.40 -2.40
CA ASN A 106 7.77 -1.90 -1.15
C ASN A 106 9.04 -1.11 -0.79
N PRO A 107 9.26 -0.82 0.51
CA PRO A 107 10.48 -0.14 0.95
C PRO A 107 11.73 -1.00 0.70
N PRO A 108 12.92 -0.40 0.62
CA PRO A 108 14.17 -1.15 0.51
C PRO A 108 14.48 -1.92 1.80
N VAL A 109 15.23 -3.00 1.66
CA VAL A 109 15.77 -3.81 2.76
C VAL A 109 17.28 -3.67 2.79
N ASP A 110 17.80 -3.25 3.94
CA ASP A 110 19.24 -3.12 4.16
C ASP A 110 19.94 -4.51 4.20
N GLU A 111 21.26 -4.52 4.11
CA GLU A 111 22.09 -5.74 4.10
C GLU A 111 22.18 -6.44 5.47
N ASP A 112 21.57 -5.87 6.51
CA ASP A 112 21.69 -6.31 7.91
C ASP A 112 20.72 -7.43 8.31
N ASN A 113 19.95 -7.96 7.37
CA ASN A 113 19.08 -9.11 7.61
C ASN A 113 19.89 -10.42 7.72
N GLU A 114 19.75 -11.15 8.83
CA GLU A 114 20.50 -12.36 9.13
C GLU A 114 20.23 -13.48 8.12
N ALA A 115 18.96 -13.66 7.72
CA ALA A 115 18.59 -14.65 6.71
C ALA A 115 19.29 -14.40 5.36
N ARG A 116 19.55 -13.12 5.04
CA ARG A 116 20.21 -12.65 3.82
C ARG A 116 21.67 -12.24 4.03
N ALA A 117 22.29 -12.60 5.16
CA ALA A 117 23.67 -12.21 5.45
C ALA A 117 24.63 -12.63 4.31
N GLY A 118 25.44 -11.66 3.84
CA GLY A 118 26.37 -11.84 2.72
C GLY A 118 25.74 -11.79 1.32
N MET A 119 24.42 -11.59 1.21
CA MET A 119 23.74 -11.31 -0.06
C MET A 119 23.55 -9.79 -0.25
N PRO A 120 23.41 -9.31 -1.49
CA PRO A 120 22.97 -7.94 -1.74
C PRO A 120 21.62 -7.64 -1.07
N GLY A 121 21.50 -6.41 -0.55
CA GLY A 121 20.24 -5.86 -0.05
C GLY A 121 19.15 -5.83 -1.14
N LEU A 122 17.90 -5.66 -0.72
CA LEU A 122 16.79 -5.49 -1.65
C LEU A 122 16.55 -3.99 -1.86
N ASP A 123 16.63 -3.53 -3.10
CA ASP A 123 16.21 -2.18 -3.45
C ASP A 123 14.71 -1.99 -3.27
N ALA A 124 14.28 -0.72 -3.24
CA ALA A 124 12.87 -0.37 -3.23
C ALA A 124 12.18 -0.92 -4.49
N ILE A 125 11.00 -1.52 -4.33
CA ILE A 125 10.23 -2.02 -5.47
C ILE A 125 9.11 -1.04 -5.80
N GLY A 126 9.00 -0.65 -7.06
CA GLY A 126 7.83 0.01 -7.63
C GLY A 126 7.07 -0.95 -8.53
N GLU A 127 5.76 -0.97 -8.42
CA GLU A 127 4.87 -1.86 -9.17
C GLU A 127 3.80 -1.06 -9.91
N LEU A 128 3.65 -1.28 -11.21
CA LEU A 128 2.66 -0.57 -12.04
C LEU A 128 1.92 -1.55 -12.93
N GLY A 129 0.59 -1.43 -13.01
CA GLY A 129 -0.15 -2.15 -14.03
C GLY A 129 -1.67 -2.06 -13.93
N PRO A 130 -2.38 -2.69 -14.88
CA PRO A 130 -3.83 -2.65 -14.93
C PRO A 130 -4.46 -3.34 -13.72
N SER A 131 -5.63 -2.85 -13.34
CA SER A 131 -6.51 -3.44 -12.35
C SER A 131 -7.96 -3.25 -12.75
N ILE A 132 -8.78 -4.23 -12.39
CA ILE A 132 -10.22 -4.25 -12.64
C ILE A 132 -10.90 -4.48 -11.30
N LYS A 133 -11.86 -3.62 -10.97
CA LYS A 133 -12.78 -3.83 -9.86
C LYS A 133 -14.14 -4.23 -10.39
N TRP A 134 -14.70 -5.27 -9.81
CA TRP A 134 -16.05 -5.74 -10.06
C TRP A 134 -16.91 -5.61 -8.80
N TYR A 135 -17.86 -4.69 -8.85
CA TYR A 135 -18.86 -4.42 -7.82
C TYR A 135 -20.05 -5.36 -8.04
N PHE A 136 -19.94 -6.59 -7.55
CA PHE A 136 -20.91 -7.66 -7.82
C PHE A 136 -22.28 -7.45 -7.16
N LEU A 137 -22.36 -6.64 -6.09
CA LEU A 137 -23.63 -6.20 -5.47
C LEU A 137 -24.13 -4.85 -6.02
N GLY A 138 -23.51 -4.35 -7.09
CA GLY A 138 -23.70 -2.97 -7.52
C GLY A 138 -22.79 -2.01 -6.76
N ARG A 139 -22.58 -0.84 -7.35
CA ARG A 139 -21.72 0.20 -6.80
C ARG A 139 -22.54 1.14 -5.92
N ASP A 140 -22.51 0.90 -4.62
CA ASP A 140 -23.03 1.86 -3.64
C ASP A 140 -21.95 2.92 -3.31
N PRO A 141 -22.33 4.20 -3.16
CA PRO A 141 -21.38 5.30 -2.96
C PRO A 141 -20.81 5.40 -1.55
N VAL A 142 -21.46 4.76 -0.57
CA VAL A 142 -21.10 4.84 0.86
C VAL A 142 -20.39 3.55 1.28
N ASP A 143 -21.04 2.42 1.02
CA ASP A 143 -20.53 1.09 1.34
C ASP A 143 -20.22 0.34 0.04
N ARG A 144 -19.04 -0.26 -0.04
CA ARG A 144 -18.59 -0.88 -1.29
C ARG A 144 -18.11 -2.28 -1.01
N VAL A 145 -18.64 -3.23 -1.78
CA VAL A 145 -18.11 -4.58 -1.84
C VAL A 145 -17.67 -4.83 -3.28
N TYR A 146 -16.41 -5.19 -3.48
CA TYR A 146 -15.90 -5.49 -4.81
C TYR A 146 -14.80 -6.54 -4.80
N LEU A 147 -14.68 -7.25 -5.92
CA LEU A 147 -13.49 -8.04 -6.24
C LEU A 147 -12.56 -7.18 -7.09
N GLN A 148 -11.27 -7.19 -6.79
CA GLN A 148 -10.25 -6.47 -7.53
C GLN A 148 -9.17 -7.44 -8.02
N ALA A 149 -9.07 -7.60 -9.33
CA ALA A 149 -7.94 -8.27 -9.96
C ALA A 149 -6.93 -7.22 -10.43
N ALA A 150 -5.64 -7.48 -10.26
CA ALA A 150 -4.57 -6.64 -10.78
C ALA A 150 -3.39 -7.48 -11.25
N ALA A 151 -2.71 -7.01 -12.28
CA ALA A 151 -1.44 -7.53 -12.75
C ALA A 151 -0.48 -6.34 -12.89
N ARG A 152 0.68 -6.40 -12.26
CA ARG A 152 1.63 -5.28 -12.14
C ARG A 152 3.02 -5.74 -12.51
N ALA A 153 3.68 -4.98 -13.38
CA ALA A 153 5.12 -5.11 -13.59
C ALA A 153 5.84 -4.48 -12.40
N ALA A 154 6.79 -5.20 -11.83
CA ALA A 154 7.63 -4.75 -10.72
C ALA A 154 8.99 -4.28 -11.24
N ALA A 155 9.56 -3.26 -10.60
CA ALA A 155 10.91 -2.81 -10.85
C ALA A 155 11.63 -2.42 -9.55
N ALA A 156 12.86 -2.90 -9.40
CA ALA A 156 13.78 -2.48 -8.35
C ALA A 156 14.37 -1.12 -8.71
N ILE A 157 14.34 -0.19 -7.75
CA ILE A 157 14.77 1.19 -7.90
C ILE A 157 15.89 1.45 -6.91
N ASP A 158 17.12 1.56 -7.43
CA ASP A 158 18.29 1.97 -6.66
C ASP A 158 18.47 3.48 -6.80
N PHE A 159 18.74 4.15 -5.68
CA PHE A 159 19.06 5.57 -5.59
C PHE A 159 20.49 5.82 -5.06
N ALA A 160 21.16 4.81 -4.51
CA ALA A 160 22.45 4.93 -3.84
C ALA A 160 23.60 5.16 -4.82
N SER A 161 23.49 4.63 -6.04
CA SER A 161 24.53 4.70 -7.09
C SER A 161 24.12 5.54 -8.31
N GLY A 162 23.04 6.31 -8.20
CA GLY A 162 22.32 6.95 -9.31
C GLY A 162 20.95 6.29 -9.54
N LEU A 163 20.04 6.93 -10.29
CA LEU A 163 18.72 6.36 -10.58
C LEU A 163 18.86 5.16 -11.52
N GLN A 164 18.83 3.95 -10.96
CA GLN A 164 18.79 2.71 -11.73
C GLN A 164 17.45 2.02 -11.54
N VAL A 165 16.84 1.60 -12.65
CA VAL A 165 15.56 0.88 -12.64
C VAL A 165 15.79 -0.47 -13.30
N ARG A 166 15.55 -1.56 -12.56
CA ARG A 166 15.69 -2.93 -13.05
C ARG A 166 14.35 -3.63 -12.98
N TYR A 167 13.91 -4.22 -14.09
CA TYR A 167 12.69 -5.01 -14.13
C TYR A 167 12.80 -6.26 -13.24
N GLN A 168 11.79 -6.52 -12.42
CA GLN A 168 11.71 -7.62 -11.45
C GLN A 168 10.45 -8.47 -11.64
N GLY A 169 10.02 -8.67 -12.89
CA GLY A 169 8.91 -9.59 -13.18
C GLY A 169 7.51 -8.98 -12.99
N VAL A 170 6.53 -9.86 -12.91
CA VAL A 170 5.11 -9.52 -12.78
C VAL A 170 4.52 -10.11 -11.50
N ALA A 171 3.79 -9.27 -10.76
CA ALA A 171 2.97 -9.64 -9.61
C ALA A 171 1.48 -9.54 -9.95
N GLY A 172 0.70 -10.53 -9.52
CA GLY A 172 -0.75 -10.60 -9.64
C GLY A 172 -1.43 -10.61 -8.29
N SER A 173 -2.62 -10.00 -8.19
CA SER A 173 -3.42 -10.03 -6.97
C SER A 173 -4.91 -10.12 -7.28
N LEU A 174 -5.64 -10.92 -6.50
CA LEU A 174 -7.09 -10.96 -6.46
C LEU A 174 -7.55 -10.61 -5.04
N ASN A 175 -8.26 -9.49 -4.88
CA ASN A 175 -8.67 -8.99 -3.58
C ASN A 175 -10.18 -8.87 -3.48
N ALA A 176 -10.81 -9.44 -2.46
CA ALA A 176 -12.16 -9.12 -2.07
C ALA A 176 -12.12 -8.02 -1.00
N VAL A 177 -12.73 -6.86 -1.29
CA VAL A 177 -12.70 -5.71 -0.40
C VAL A 177 -14.11 -5.34 0.01
N TYR A 178 -14.32 -5.18 1.30
CA TYR A 178 -15.50 -4.56 1.88
C TYR A 178 -15.09 -3.25 2.55
N TYR A 179 -15.72 -2.16 2.14
CA TYR A 179 -15.51 -0.84 2.68
C TYR A 179 -16.85 -0.32 3.21
N ASN A 180 -16.89 0.09 4.47
CA ASN A 180 -18.10 0.59 5.12
C ASN A 180 -17.86 1.99 5.70
N ARG A 181 -18.78 2.89 5.39
CA ARG A 181 -18.86 4.24 5.95
C ARG A 181 -20.20 4.54 6.59
N SER A 182 -21.24 3.76 6.29
CA SER A 182 -22.61 4.07 6.73
C SER A 182 -22.87 3.62 8.16
N SER A 183 -22.41 2.43 8.54
CA SER A 183 -22.92 1.71 9.72
C SER A 183 -22.50 2.36 11.04
N LEU A 184 -21.38 3.07 11.05
CA LEU A 184 -20.87 3.81 12.22
C LEU A 184 -20.69 5.30 11.92
N ARG A 185 -21.57 5.85 11.07
CA ARG A 185 -21.51 7.25 10.63
C ARG A 185 -21.63 8.23 11.79
N ASP A 186 -22.54 7.99 12.73
CA ASP A 186 -22.77 8.87 13.88
C ASP A 186 -21.57 8.88 14.83
N GLN A 187 -20.86 7.76 14.90
CA GLN A 187 -19.60 7.61 15.62
C GLN A 187 -18.40 8.13 14.81
N ARG A 188 -18.62 8.58 13.58
CA ARG A 188 -17.58 9.13 12.67
C ARG A 188 -16.47 8.11 12.39
N ILE A 189 -16.85 6.83 12.34
CA ILE A 189 -15.96 5.70 12.10
C ILE A 189 -16.18 5.17 10.68
N LYS A 190 -15.07 4.85 10.01
CA LYS A 190 -15.02 4.19 8.70
C LYS A 190 -14.15 2.96 8.84
N PHE A 191 -14.50 1.87 8.19
CA PHE A 191 -13.66 0.67 8.22
C PHE A 191 -13.61 -0.05 6.88
N GLN A 192 -12.59 -0.88 6.74
CA GLN A 192 -12.37 -1.71 5.58
C GLN A 192 -11.90 -3.09 6.02
N PHE A 193 -12.42 -4.11 5.38
CA PHE A 193 -11.90 -5.47 5.41
C PHE A 193 -11.44 -5.87 4.01
N GLY A 194 -10.36 -6.62 3.93
CA GLY A 194 -9.83 -7.12 2.66
C GLY A 194 -9.31 -8.54 2.79
N LEU A 195 -9.68 -9.40 1.86
CA LEU A 195 -9.08 -10.71 1.63
C LEU A 195 -8.32 -10.66 0.32
N GLY A 196 -7.07 -11.13 0.30
CA GLY A 196 -6.21 -11.09 -0.88
C GLY A 196 -5.61 -12.44 -1.18
N LEU A 197 -5.48 -12.76 -2.46
CA LEU A 197 -4.67 -13.85 -2.98
C LEU A 197 -3.63 -13.25 -3.92
N HIS A 198 -2.39 -13.68 -3.79
CA HIS A 198 -1.25 -13.12 -4.50
C HIS A 198 -0.57 -14.19 -5.34
N ALA A 199 -0.01 -13.78 -6.47
CA ALA A 199 0.79 -14.61 -7.34
C ALA A 199 1.94 -13.78 -7.92
N GLY A 200 3.02 -14.44 -8.31
CA GLY A 200 4.20 -13.80 -8.89
C GLY A 200 4.79 -14.71 -9.93
N ASP A 201 5.37 -14.14 -10.98
CA ASP A 201 6.21 -14.94 -11.88
C ASP A 201 7.53 -15.35 -11.19
N ARG A 202 8.32 -16.18 -11.87
CA ARG A 202 9.61 -16.66 -11.36
C ARG A 202 10.59 -15.52 -11.07
N VAL A 203 10.55 -14.44 -11.87
CA VAL A 203 11.48 -13.31 -11.73
C VAL A 203 11.12 -12.51 -10.49
N TYR A 204 9.82 -12.24 -10.28
CA TYR A 204 9.31 -11.53 -9.11
C TYR A 204 9.57 -12.29 -7.82
N ASN A 205 9.23 -13.59 -7.78
CA ASN A 205 9.50 -14.40 -6.59
C ASN A 205 11.01 -14.57 -6.36
N GLY A 206 11.79 -14.77 -7.43
CA GLY A 206 13.24 -14.92 -7.34
C GLY A 206 13.94 -13.70 -6.75
N TYR A 207 13.42 -12.48 -6.97
CA TYR A 207 13.98 -11.27 -6.36
C TYR A 207 14.07 -11.36 -4.83
N PHE A 208 13.04 -11.90 -4.20
CA PHE A 208 12.98 -12.06 -2.74
C PHE A 208 13.63 -13.35 -2.26
N TYR A 209 13.48 -14.45 -3.00
CA TYR A 209 13.68 -15.80 -2.46
C TYR A 209 14.78 -16.63 -3.15
N ASP A 210 15.40 -16.14 -4.22
CA ASP A 210 16.54 -16.84 -4.83
C ASP A 210 17.77 -16.79 -3.93
N VAL A 211 18.49 -17.91 -3.86
CA VAL A 211 19.82 -18.00 -3.27
C VAL A 211 20.78 -18.49 -4.35
N ALA A 212 21.57 -17.58 -4.91
CA ALA A 212 22.58 -17.95 -5.89
C ALA A 212 23.66 -18.85 -5.25
N PRO A 213 24.30 -19.77 -5.99
CA PRO A 213 25.34 -20.66 -5.46
C PRO A 213 26.48 -19.93 -4.73
N ALA A 214 26.84 -18.72 -5.16
CA ALA A 214 27.87 -17.90 -4.52
C ALA A 214 27.51 -17.44 -3.09
N TYR A 215 26.22 -17.42 -2.74
CA TYR A 215 25.72 -17.05 -1.42
C TYR A 215 25.22 -18.26 -0.62
N ALA A 216 25.37 -19.47 -1.14
CA ALA A 216 24.93 -20.67 -0.45
C ALA A 216 25.83 -20.98 0.74
N THR A 217 25.23 -21.41 1.84
CA THR A 217 25.92 -21.88 3.05
C THR A 217 25.37 -23.23 3.50
N ALA A 218 25.96 -23.85 4.51
CA ALA A 218 25.46 -25.10 5.08
C ALA A 218 24.01 -25.01 5.60
N THR A 219 23.58 -23.82 6.04
CA THR A 219 22.24 -23.55 6.59
C THR A 219 21.32 -22.77 5.64
N ARG A 220 21.86 -22.28 4.50
CA ARG A 220 21.13 -21.59 3.44
C ARG A 220 21.58 -22.17 2.08
N PRO A 221 21.07 -23.34 1.68
CA PRO A 221 21.44 -23.94 0.40
C PRO A 221 21.03 -23.04 -0.78
N ALA A 222 21.66 -23.25 -1.94
CA ALA A 222 21.24 -22.58 -3.17
C ALA A 222 19.78 -22.94 -3.49
N TYR A 223 19.03 -21.97 -3.95
CA TYR A 223 17.60 -22.11 -4.20
C TYR A 223 17.17 -21.24 -5.37
N HIS A 224 16.23 -21.75 -6.16
CA HIS A 224 15.61 -21.05 -7.27
C HIS A 224 14.11 -21.05 -7.08
N ALA A 225 13.55 -19.88 -6.82
CA ALA A 225 12.13 -19.69 -6.60
C ALA A 225 11.35 -19.95 -7.89
N ALA A 226 10.23 -20.67 -7.75
CA ALA A 226 9.29 -20.84 -8.84
C ALA A 226 8.30 -19.66 -8.90
N GLY A 227 7.72 -19.46 -10.08
CA GLY A 227 6.53 -18.62 -10.22
C GLY A 227 5.28 -19.35 -9.76
N GLY A 228 4.26 -18.62 -9.34
CA GLY A 228 2.97 -19.17 -8.93
C GLY A 228 2.39 -18.44 -7.74
N TYR A 229 1.60 -19.17 -6.96
CA TYR A 229 0.96 -18.66 -5.75
C TYR A 229 2.00 -18.09 -4.77
N SER A 230 1.73 -16.87 -4.29
CA SER A 230 2.65 -16.05 -3.49
C SER A 230 2.03 -15.58 -2.17
N GLY A 231 0.94 -16.24 -1.75
CA GLY A 231 0.37 -16.10 -0.43
C GLY A 231 -1.05 -15.54 -0.43
N ALA A 232 -1.65 -15.56 0.76
CA ALA A 232 -2.94 -14.99 1.05
C ALA A 232 -2.79 -13.88 2.08
N SER A 233 -3.71 -12.93 2.11
CA SER A 233 -3.70 -11.85 3.09
C SER A 233 -5.09 -11.55 3.61
N LEU A 234 -5.18 -11.27 4.91
CA LEU A 234 -6.34 -10.65 5.54
C LEU A 234 -5.94 -9.27 6.02
N SER A 235 -6.72 -8.24 5.69
CA SER A 235 -6.47 -6.87 6.11
C SER A 235 -7.71 -6.25 6.75
N PHE A 236 -7.46 -5.40 7.73
CA PHE A 236 -8.45 -4.59 8.40
C PHE A 236 -7.90 -3.18 8.55
N SER A 237 -8.74 -2.19 8.30
CA SER A 237 -8.43 -0.80 8.62
C SER A 237 -9.64 -0.14 9.24
N ILE A 238 -9.38 0.73 10.21
CA ILE A 238 -10.41 1.56 10.84
C ILE A 238 -9.89 2.99 10.93
N GLN A 239 -10.77 3.95 10.69
CA GLN A 239 -10.49 5.36 10.81
C GLN A 239 -11.58 6.02 11.64
N TYR A 240 -11.15 6.78 12.63
CA TYR A 240 -12.00 7.64 13.44
C TYR A 240 -11.71 9.11 13.10
N ASP A 241 -12.72 9.81 12.58
CA ASP A 241 -12.63 11.24 12.29
C ASP A 241 -12.90 12.02 13.59
N MET A 242 -11.84 12.45 14.30
CA MET A 242 -11.94 13.22 15.55
C MET A 242 -12.50 14.63 15.29
N THR A 243 -12.01 15.31 14.26
CA THR A 243 -12.51 16.61 13.77
C THR A 243 -12.56 16.57 12.24
N PRO A 244 -13.15 17.58 11.56
CA PRO A 244 -13.08 17.66 10.10
C PRO A 244 -11.65 17.73 9.54
N ARG A 245 -10.65 18.04 10.38
CA ARG A 245 -9.24 18.19 9.97
C ARG A 245 -8.31 17.16 10.59
N VAL A 246 -8.77 16.39 11.57
CA VAL A 246 -7.95 15.44 12.33
C VAL A 246 -8.64 14.09 12.34
N SER A 247 -7.95 13.06 11.86
CA SER A 247 -8.40 11.68 11.96
C SER A 247 -7.32 10.81 12.57
N PHE A 248 -7.74 9.81 13.33
CA PHE A 248 -6.88 8.72 13.74
C PHE A 248 -7.26 7.47 12.94
N GLY A 249 -6.28 6.67 12.57
CA GLY A 249 -6.49 5.42 11.85
C GLY A 249 -5.61 4.31 12.40
N PHE A 250 -6.11 3.09 12.28
CA PHE A 250 -5.39 1.87 12.59
C PHE A 250 -5.50 0.92 11.40
N TYR A 251 -4.41 0.22 11.12
CA TYR A 251 -4.29 -0.76 10.05
C TYR A 251 -3.67 -2.03 10.62
N SER A 252 -4.22 -3.17 10.23
CA SER A 252 -3.61 -4.47 10.48
C SER A 252 -3.75 -5.33 9.23
N ARG A 253 -2.69 -6.07 8.91
CA ARG A 253 -2.69 -7.07 7.87
C ARG A 253 -1.96 -8.32 8.36
N TRP A 254 -2.54 -9.46 8.09
CA TRP A 254 -1.95 -10.76 8.28
C TRP A 254 -1.70 -11.36 6.90
N ASP A 255 -0.45 -11.73 6.63
CA ASP A 255 -0.03 -12.43 5.42
C ASP A 255 0.29 -13.88 5.78
N ASN A 256 -0.22 -14.80 4.98
CA ASN A 256 0.03 -16.23 5.08
C ASN A 256 0.70 -16.74 3.80
N LEU A 257 1.85 -17.37 3.96
CA LEU A 257 2.71 -17.88 2.89
C LEU A 257 2.68 -19.41 2.78
N SER A 258 1.77 -20.07 3.51
CA SER A 258 1.63 -21.51 3.48
C SER A 258 1.26 -21.96 2.05
N GLY A 259 2.00 -22.93 1.51
CA GLY A 259 1.78 -23.46 0.16
C GLY A 259 2.24 -22.56 -1.00
N THR A 260 3.01 -21.50 -0.72
CA THR A 260 3.61 -20.65 -1.76
C THR A 260 4.59 -21.41 -2.65
N ALA A 261 4.76 -20.93 -3.89
CA ALA A 261 5.70 -21.52 -4.86
C ALA A 261 7.18 -21.45 -4.42
N PHE A 262 7.47 -20.65 -3.39
CA PHE A 262 8.79 -20.44 -2.81
C PHE A 262 8.87 -20.88 -1.33
N ALA A 263 7.88 -21.65 -0.84
CA ALA A 263 7.81 -22.06 0.57
C ALA A 263 9.07 -22.79 1.06
N ASP A 264 9.74 -23.56 0.17
CA ASP A 264 10.98 -24.29 0.47
C ASP A 264 12.24 -23.39 0.43
N SER A 265 12.11 -22.10 0.10
CA SER A 265 13.25 -21.19 0.12
C SER A 265 13.79 -21.06 1.55
N PRO A 266 15.11 -21.19 1.76
CA PRO A 266 15.70 -20.97 3.08
C PRO A 266 15.59 -19.51 3.57
N LEU A 267 15.10 -18.60 2.71
CA LEU A 267 14.80 -17.21 3.05
C LEU A 267 13.38 -17.03 3.60
N VAL A 268 12.49 -18.02 3.48
CA VAL A 268 11.22 -18.03 4.21
C VAL A 268 11.50 -18.54 5.62
N LYS A 269 11.46 -17.64 6.60
CA LYS A 269 11.71 -17.94 8.02
C LYS A 269 10.43 -18.17 8.79
N GLN A 270 9.34 -17.56 8.36
CA GLN A 270 8.02 -17.76 8.93
C GLN A 270 6.93 -17.72 7.86
N GLU A 271 5.87 -18.51 8.06
CA GLU A 271 4.73 -18.53 7.13
C GLU A 271 3.73 -17.40 7.38
N ASN A 272 3.78 -16.80 8.56
CA ASN A 272 2.80 -15.80 8.98
C ASN A 272 3.53 -14.49 9.29
N ASN A 273 3.19 -13.42 8.58
CA ASN A 273 3.64 -12.08 8.91
C ASN A 273 2.45 -11.24 9.37
N PHE A 274 2.72 -10.33 10.30
CA PHE A 274 1.76 -9.35 10.76
C PHE A 274 2.32 -7.97 10.47
N VAL A 275 1.53 -7.14 9.82
CA VAL A 275 1.79 -5.72 9.64
C VAL A 275 0.75 -5.00 10.48
N VAL A 276 1.20 -4.20 11.44
CA VAL A 276 0.33 -3.35 12.24
C VAL A 276 0.81 -1.92 12.11
N GLY A 277 -0.14 -0.99 12.00
CA GLY A 277 0.19 0.41 11.90
C GLY A 277 -0.88 1.32 12.46
N ALA A 278 -0.45 2.48 12.94
CA ALA A 278 -1.30 3.55 13.38
C ALA A 278 -0.95 4.82 12.62
N VAL A 279 -1.96 5.65 12.39
CA VAL A 279 -1.81 6.88 11.63
C VAL A 279 -2.60 8.02 12.26
N LEU A 280 -1.92 9.13 12.53
CA LEU A 280 -2.59 10.41 12.83
C LEU A 280 -2.54 11.27 11.58
N ILE A 281 -3.71 11.68 11.10
CA ILE A 281 -3.88 12.39 9.83
C ILE A 281 -4.33 13.82 10.12
N LEU A 282 -3.52 14.79 9.69
CA LEU A 282 -3.80 16.21 9.76
C LEU A 282 -4.09 16.74 8.35
N ARG A 283 -5.25 17.37 8.14
CA ARG A 283 -5.70 17.95 6.87
C ARG A 283 -5.86 19.48 6.98
N PRO A 284 -4.74 20.24 6.98
CA PRO A 284 -4.78 21.69 7.05
C PRO A 284 -5.37 22.33 5.79
N LEU A 285 -5.17 21.70 4.62
CA LEU A 285 -5.55 22.25 3.32
C LEU A 285 -6.52 21.32 2.60
N ARG A 286 -7.59 21.92 2.06
CA ARG A 286 -8.61 21.22 1.28
C ARG A 286 -9.19 22.15 0.23
N SER A 287 -9.68 21.59 -0.87
CA SER A 287 -10.40 22.37 -1.88
C SER A 287 -11.74 22.88 -1.37
N ALA A 288 -12.16 24.06 -1.83
CA ALA A 288 -13.54 24.52 -1.69
C ALA A 288 -14.50 23.75 -2.62
N THR A 289 -13.99 23.24 -3.75
CA THR A 289 -14.73 22.36 -4.63
C THR A 289 -15.05 21.06 -3.92
N LEU A 290 -16.35 20.78 -3.76
CA LEU A 290 -16.84 19.52 -3.24
C LEU A 290 -17.26 18.62 -4.41
N VAL A 291 -16.92 17.35 -4.31
CA VAL A 291 -17.36 16.30 -5.22
C VAL A 291 -18.16 15.29 -4.40
N SER A 292 -19.20 14.73 -5.01
CA SER A 292 -19.91 13.63 -4.38
C SER A 292 -18.99 12.40 -4.35
N SER A 293 -19.16 11.52 -3.37
CA SER A 293 -18.69 10.14 -3.47
C SER A 293 -19.33 9.39 -4.65
N GLU A 294 -20.48 9.89 -5.11
CA GLU A 294 -21.15 9.57 -6.37
C GLU A 294 -20.62 10.43 -7.53
N ALA A 295 -20.94 10.05 -8.76
CA ALA A 295 -20.71 10.79 -9.99
C ALA A 295 -19.24 10.88 -10.41
N PHE A 296 -18.92 10.10 -11.45
CA PHE A 296 -19.22 10.65 -12.75
C PHE A 296 -19.79 9.51 -13.62
N ASP A 297 -20.96 9.75 -14.19
CA ASP A 297 -21.43 9.02 -15.38
C ASP A 297 -20.41 9.15 -16.53
#